data_AF-A0A179C463-F1
#
_entry.id   AF-A0A179C463-F1
#
_cell.length_a   1.000
_cell.length_b   1.000
_cell.length_c   1.000
_cell.angle_alpha   90.00
_cell.angle_beta   90.00
_cell.angle_gamma   90.00
#
_symmetry.space_group_name_H-M   'P 1'
#
loop_
_entity.id
_entity.type
_entity.pdbx_description
1 polymer ?
#
loop_
_entity_poly.entity_id
_entity_poly.type
_entity_poly.pdbx_seq_one_letter_code
_entity_poly.pdbx_strand_id
1 'polypeptide(L)'
;MKKTILSLGIICLGALTLAGCGNQNKIPQKTATPKTEQKVKKDTANESKAESDTQTSDSDSVESSVATASSTTTTNKQAANDPQVTPQQLGTMVAFLQSPDWFKGYLKDGTMYYGTNNPKTVVGGNQVAGYDFITANGDAESYIYYKKNGDMVTMKWVDNPADAEMKSQTISYQRLLNDYYQSQDQKNEVNNDASQLKNWATANQDLYQSQS
;
A
#
# COMPACT_ATOMS: atom_id res chain seq x y z
N MET A 1 2.96 -40.94 -30.49
CA MET A 1 1.74 -41.09 -31.31
C MET A 1 0.77 -42.02 -30.62
N LYS A 2 -0.43 -41.53 -30.30
CA LYS A 2 -1.75 -42.21 -30.29
C LYS A 2 -2.71 -41.27 -29.56
N LYS A 3 -3.77 -40.88 -30.28
CA LYS A 3 -4.79 -39.87 -29.95
C LYS A 3 -5.95 -40.55 -29.25
N THR A 4 -6.64 -39.86 -28.33
CA THR A 4 -8.11 -39.96 -28.22
C THR A 4 -8.72 -38.68 -27.66
N ILE A 5 -9.78 -38.24 -28.33
CA ILE A 5 -10.65 -37.09 -28.10
C ILE A 5 -11.98 -37.62 -27.55
N LEU A 6 -12.65 -36.88 -26.64
CA LEU A 6 -14.10 -36.87 -26.37
C LEU A 6 -14.33 -35.68 -25.39
N SER A 7 -14.82 -34.49 -25.72
CA SER A 7 -16.02 -34.01 -26.43
C SER A 7 -17.35 -34.20 -25.68
N LEU A 8 -18.02 -33.06 -25.46
CA LEU A 8 -19.46 -32.79 -25.28
C LEU A 8 -20.08 -32.80 -23.87
N GLY A 9 -20.60 -31.62 -23.50
CA GLY A 9 -21.52 -31.38 -22.39
C GLY A 9 -21.99 -29.91 -22.32
N ILE A 10 -22.58 -29.38 -23.39
CA ILE A 10 -23.34 -28.12 -23.40
C ILE A 10 -24.77 -28.44 -22.95
N ILE A 11 -25.27 -27.86 -21.84
CA ILE A 11 -26.72 -27.81 -21.54
C ILE A 11 -27.10 -26.49 -20.83
N CYS A 12 -28.02 -25.77 -21.51
CA CYS A 12 -29.02 -24.76 -21.10
C CYS A 12 -28.60 -23.46 -20.39
N LEU A 13 -28.69 -22.32 -21.06
CA LEU A 13 -29.88 -21.46 -21.26
C LEU A 13 -30.48 -20.91 -19.96
N GLY A 14 -30.27 -19.62 -19.76
CA GLY A 14 -30.80 -18.85 -18.66
C GLY A 14 -32.26 -18.42 -18.82
N ALA A 15 -32.80 -17.97 -17.69
CA ALA A 15 -33.75 -16.87 -17.58
C ALA A 15 -33.76 -16.42 -16.11
N LEU A 16 -32.97 -15.39 -15.76
CA LEU A 16 -33.19 -14.63 -14.54
C LEU A 16 -33.90 -13.35 -14.94
N THR A 17 -35.21 -13.32 -14.73
CA THR A 17 -36.01 -12.10 -14.75
C THR A 17 -35.74 -11.32 -13.47
N LEU A 18 -34.95 -10.26 -13.55
CA LEU A 18 -34.85 -9.27 -12.47
C LEU A 18 -35.77 -8.10 -12.79
N ALA A 19 -36.99 -8.15 -12.24
CA ALA A 19 -37.85 -6.98 -12.13
C ALA A 19 -37.42 -6.21 -10.88
N GLY A 20 -36.77 -5.06 -11.08
CA GLY A 20 -36.44 -4.10 -10.03
C GLY A 20 -36.79 -2.69 -10.51
N CYS A 21 -37.83 -2.11 -9.93
CA CYS A 21 -38.42 -0.83 -10.32
C CYS A 21 -37.47 0.35 -10.04
N GLY A 22 -37.04 1.04 -11.10
CA GLY A 22 -36.39 2.34 -11.02
C GLY A 22 -37.43 3.47 -10.95
N ASN A 23 -37.54 4.11 -9.80
CA ASN A 23 -38.43 5.25 -9.56
C ASN A 23 -37.78 6.53 -10.09
N GLN A 24 -38.09 6.90 -11.34
CA GLN A 24 -37.64 8.15 -11.98
C GLN A 24 -38.60 9.28 -11.58
N ASN A 25 -38.20 10.10 -10.61
CA ASN A 25 -38.95 11.29 -10.26
C ASN A 25 -38.52 12.49 -11.11
N LYS A 26 -39.53 13.16 -11.65
CA LYS A 26 -39.48 14.15 -12.73
C LYS A 26 -38.80 15.45 -12.32
N ILE A 27 -38.05 16.03 -13.27
CA ILE A 27 -37.75 17.45 -13.34
C ILE A 27 -39.06 18.21 -13.60
N PRO A 28 -39.24 19.40 -13.00
CA PRO A 28 -39.78 20.51 -13.79
C PRO A 28 -38.91 21.77 -13.72
N GLN A 29 -38.79 22.39 -14.90
CA GLN A 29 -38.26 23.73 -15.14
C GLN A 29 -39.16 24.84 -14.57
N LYS A 30 -38.50 25.90 -14.06
CA LYS A 30 -38.75 27.33 -14.26
C LYS A 30 -40.12 27.92 -13.85
N THR A 31 -40.12 28.93 -12.97
CA THR A 31 -40.42 30.37 -13.24
C THR A 31 -40.65 31.19 -11.95
N ALA A 32 -40.20 32.46 -11.96
CA ALA A 32 -40.57 33.63 -11.13
C ALA A 32 -39.85 33.94 -9.78
N THR A 33 -38.96 34.94 -9.85
CA THR A 33 -38.66 36.02 -8.86
C THR A 33 -39.93 36.78 -8.41
N PRO A 34 -39.97 37.54 -7.27
CA PRO A 34 -38.95 38.53 -6.83
C PRO A 34 -38.77 38.75 -5.29
N LYS A 35 -37.62 39.31 -4.86
CA LYS A 35 -37.53 40.58 -4.07
C LYS A 35 -36.07 40.99 -3.79
N THR A 36 -35.82 42.29 -3.90
CA THR A 36 -34.56 43.02 -3.74
C THR A 36 -34.53 43.77 -2.39
N GLU A 37 -33.33 44.22 -1.98
CA GLU A 37 -32.99 45.32 -1.01
C GLU A 37 -32.97 44.96 0.49
N GLN A 38 -32.06 45.40 1.37
CA GLN A 38 -30.94 46.37 1.45
C GLN A 38 -30.14 46.00 2.74
N LYS A 39 -28.79 45.89 2.77
CA LYS A 39 -27.71 46.88 3.05
C LYS A 39 -27.67 47.51 4.46
N VAL A 40 -26.49 47.43 5.12
CA VAL A 40 -25.78 48.35 6.09
C VAL A 40 -25.01 47.46 7.11
N LYS A 41 -23.67 47.28 7.17
CA LYS A 41 -22.43 48.08 7.42
C LYS A 41 -22.13 48.53 8.88
N LYS A 42 -20.85 48.28 9.28
CA LYS A 42 -20.01 48.85 10.38
C LYS A 42 -20.20 48.27 11.80
N ASP A 43 -19.20 48.07 12.68
CA ASP A 43 -17.80 48.55 12.85
C ASP A 43 -17.03 47.58 13.80
N THR A 44 -15.75 47.27 13.54
CA THR A 44 -14.53 47.62 14.35
C THR A 44 -14.02 46.63 15.43
N ALA A 45 -12.80 46.12 15.15
CA ALA A 45 -11.63 45.72 15.95
C ALA A 45 -11.73 45.34 17.45
N ASN A 46 -11.03 44.26 17.86
CA ASN A 46 -9.76 44.39 18.60
C ASN A 46 -8.95 43.08 18.61
N GLU A 47 -7.64 43.27 18.60
CA GLU A 47 -6.53 42.34 18.58
C GLU A 47 -6.01 42.12 20.02
N SER A 48 -5.48 40.94 20.35
CA SER A 48 -4.45 40.84 21.38
C SER A 48 -3.62 39.56 21.24
N LYS A 49 -2.32 39.82 21.16
CA LYS A 49 -1.12 38.98 20.99
C LYS A 49 -0.42 38.80 22.34
N ALA A 50 0.23 37.66 22.57
CA ALA A 50 1.52 37.44 23.29
C ALA A 50 1.73 35.91 23.43
N GLU A 51 2.75 35.23 22.87
CA GLU A 51 4.20 35.18 23.25
C GLU A 51 4.40 34.94 24.76
N SER A 52 5.34 34.14 25.27
CA SER A 52 6.49 33.34 24.83
C SER A 52 6.90 32.53 26.09
N ASP A 53 7.59 31.38 25.97
CA ASP A 53 8.92 31.24 26.60
C ASP A 53 9.53 29.83 26.49
N THR A 54 10.74 29.88 25.96
CA THR A 54 11.80 28.88 25.85
C THR A 54 12.41 28.59 27.21
N GLN A 55 12.76 27.32 27.49
CA GLN A 55 13.89 27.02 28.36
C GLN A 55 14.76 25.88 27.79
N THR A 56 15.96 26.28 27.42
CA THR A 56 17.17 25.50 27.19
C THR A 56 17.71 24.95 28.52
N SER A 57 18.30 23.75 28.51
CA SER A 57 19.37 23.39 29.44
C SER A 57 20.26 22.33 28.81
N ASP A 58 21.49 22.76 28.51
CA ASP A 58 22.67 21.94 28.20
C ASP A 58 23.12 21.15 29.43
N SER A 59 23.76 19.99 29.20
CA SER A 59 24.97 19.56 29.95
C SER A 59 25.62 18.36 29.28
N ASP A 60 26.83 18.60 28.77
CA ASP A 60 27.87 17.65 28.43
C ASP A 60 28.25 16.75 29.62
N SER A 61 28.62 15.48 29.36
CA SER A 61 29.99 15.01 29.61
C SER A 61 30.23 13.56 29.14
N VAL A 62 31.46 13.39 28.69
CA VAL A 62 32.11 12.27 27.99
C VAL A 62 32.56 11.14 28.93
N GLU A 63 32.64 9.90 28.42
CA GLU A 63 33.89 9.12 28.48
C GLU A 63 33.93 7.94 27.47
N SER A 64 35.15 7.65 27.03
CA SER A 64 35.64 6.81 25.92
C SER A 64 35.74 5.32 26.30
N SER A 65 35.49 4.35 25.42
CA SER A 65 36.48 3.66 24.54
C SER A 65 35.89 2.26 24.29
N VAL A 66 35.97 1.58 23.14
CA VAL A 66 37.12 1.12 22.35
C VAL A 66 36.63 0.64 20.97
N ALA A 67 37.48 0.77 19.95
CA ALA A 67 37.18 0.43 18.56
C ALA A 67 37.09 -1.09 18.31
N THR A 68 36.15 -1.50 17.45
CA THR A 68 36.29 -2.69 16.61
C THR A 68 35.65 -2.38 15.26
N ALA A 69 36.48 -2.45 14.22
CA ALA A 69 36.14 -2.10 12.85
C ALA A 69 35.07 -3.02 12.27
N SER A 70 34.06 -2.43 11.62
CA SER A 70 33.36 -3.08 10.51
C SER A 70 32.66 -2.03 9.65
N SER A 71 33.18 -1.90 8.43
CA SER A 71 32.48 -1.58 7.18
C SER A 71 31.42 -0.48 7.23
N THR A 72 31.83 0.72 6.82
CA THR A 72 30.95 1.81 6.39
C THR A 72 30.02 1.35 5.27
N THR A 73 28.79 0.99 5.61
CA THR A 73 27.63 1.21 4.75
C THR A 73 27.11 2.61 5.05
N THR A 74 27.11 3.44 4.02
CA THR A 74 26.65 4.82 4.03
C THR A 74 25.25 4.89 4.66
N THR A 75 25.19 5.24 5.94
CA THR A 75 23.93 5.50 6.64
C THR A 75 23.48 6.87 6.17
N ASN A 76 22.59 6.91 5.18
CA ASN A 76 21.81 8.11 4.92
C ASN A 76 21.17 8.50 6.26
N LYS A 77 21.49 9.70 6.76
CA LYS A 77 20.85 10.28 7.94
C LYS A 77 19.34 10.32 7.69
N GLN A 78 18.63 9.28 8.13
CA GLN A 78 17.19 9.29 8.21
C GLN A 78 16.83 10.24 9.35
N ALA A 79 15.92 11.17 9.08
CA ALA A 79 15.38 12.07 10.10
C ALA A 79 14.89 11.22 11.28
N ALA A 80 15.37 11.53 12.49
CA ALA A 80 15.26 10.70 13.69
C ALA A 80 13.84 10.51 14.25
N ASN A 81 12.80 10.88 13.50
CA ASN A 81 11.41 10.90 13.95
C ASN A 81 10.47 10.08 13.05
N ASP A 82 10.97 9.34 12.07
CA ASP A 82 10.13 8.55 11.18
C ASP A 82 9.88 7.13 11.75
N PRO A 83 8.63 6.72 12.02
CA PRO A 83 8.32 5.37 12.48
C PRO A 83 8.95 4.34 11.54
N GLN A 84 9.84 3.50 12.07
CA GLN A 84 10.45 2.45 11.28
C GLN A 84 9.53 1.23 11.31
N VAL A 85 8.80 1.01 10.22
CA VAL A 85 7.97 -0.19 10.04
C VAL A 85 8.78 -1.33 9.42
N THR A 86 8.38 -2.57 9.69
CA THR A 86 8.96 -3.75 9.05
C THR A 86 8.58 -3.79 7.55
N PRO A 87 9.35 -4.52 6.72
CA PRO A 87 8.97 -4.73 5.32
C PRO A 87 7.55 -5.29 5.16
N GLN A 88 7.13 -6.23 6.01
CA GLN A 88 5.78 -6.79 5.99
C GLN A 88 4.72 -5.72 6.30
N GLN A 89 4.94 -4.87 7.30
CA GLN A 89 4.03 -3.77 7.63
C GLN A 89 3.95 -2.77 6.46
N LEU A 90 5.09 -2.45 5.83
CA LEU A 90 5.11 -1.61 4.63
C LEU A 90 4.33 -2.27 3.48
N GLY A 91 4.53 -3.56 3.25
CA GLY A 91 3.80 -4.34 2.24
C GLY A 91 2.30 -4.32 2.48
N THR A 92 1.85 -4.49 3.72
CA THR A 92 0.44 -4.38 4.11
C THR A 92 -0.13 -3.00 3.79
N MET A 93 0.57 -1.91 4.14
CA MET A 93 0.11 -0.55 3.80
C MET A 93 0.06 -0.32 2.28
N VAL A 94 1.03 -0.84 1.54
CA VAL A 94 1.03 -0.79 0.06
C VAL A 94 -0.16 -1.58 -0.50
N ALA A 95 -0.50 -2.73 0.08
CA ALA A 95 -1.67 -3.53 -0.30
C ALA A 95 -2.98 -2.78 -0.08
N PHE A 96 -3.12 -2.09 1.07
CA PHE A 96 -4.28 -1.28 1.39
C PHE A 96 -4.46 -0.12 0.42
N LEU A 97 -3.37 0.46 -0.08
CA LEU A 97 -3.44 1.49 -1.10
C LEU A 97 -3.86 0.93 -2.46
N GLN A 98 -3.28 -0.20 -2.86
CA GLN A 98 -3.44 -0.71 -4.23
C GLN A 98 -4.75 -1.47 -4.43
N SER A 99 -5.09 -2.39 -3.53
CA SER A 99 -6.29 -3.22 -3.65
C SER A 99 -6.66 -3.83 -2.29
N PRO A 100 -7.32 -3.07 -1.40
CA PRO A 100 -7.58 -3.50 -0.03
C PRO A 100 -8.48 -4.73 0.04
N ASP A 101 -9.55 -4.78 -0.77
CA ASP A 101 -10.48 -5.92 -0.77
C ASP A 101 -9.83 -7.21 -1.24
N TRP A 102 -9.00 -7.13 -2.30
CA TRP A 102 -8.20 -8.25 -2.78
C TRP A 102 -7.27 -8.76 -1.67
N PHE A 103 -6.50 -7.86 -1.06
CA PHE A 103 -5.54 -8.21 -0.02
C PHE A 103 -6.24 -8.88 1.17
N LYS A 104 -7.30 -8.26 1.69
CA LYS A 104 -8.07 -8.78 2.83
C LYS A 104 -8.75 -10.11 2.49
N GLY A 105 -9.21 -10.30 1.25
CA GLY A 105 -9.78 -11.57 0.79
C GLY A 105 -8.77 -12.71 0.89
N TYR A 106 -7.63 -12.58 0.22
CA TYR A 106 -6.60 -13.62 0.23
C TYR A 106 -5.92 -13.80 1.60
N LEU A 107 -5.87 -12.75 2.42
CA LEU A 107 -5.36 -12.87 3.79
C LEU A 107 -6.27 -13.75 4.65
N LYS A 108 -7.60 -13.56 4.55
CA LYS A 108 -8.59 -14.41 5.22
C LYS A 108 -8.52 -15.85 4.73
N ASP A 109 -8.28 -16.06 3.44
CA ASP A 109 -8.11 -17.38 2.85
C ASP A 109 -6.74 -18.01 3.19
N GLY A 110 -5.85 -17.27 3.87
CA GLY A 110 -4.53 -17.74 4.26
C GLY A 110 -3.60 -17.98 3.08
N THR A 111 -3.80 -17.29 1.96
CA THR A 111 -3.08 -17.47 0.69
C THR A 111 -2.25 -16.24 0.30
N MET A 112 -2.11 -15.29 1.22
CA MET A 112 -1.19 -14.15 1.08
C MET A 112 0.22 -14.50 1.55
N TYR A 113 1.19 -14.16 0.71
CA TYR A 113 2.60 -14.35 0.98
C TYR A 113 3.35 -13.04 0.93
N TYR A 114 4.45 -12.99 1.68
CA TYR A 114 5.48 -11.98 1.64
C TYR A 114 6.80 -12.60 1.17
N GLY A 115 7.54 -11.89 0.34
CA GLY A 115 8.90 -12.26 -0.03
C GLY A 115 9.78 -11.06 -0.33
N THR A 116 11.09 -11.33 -0.45
CA THR A 116 12.11 -10.33 -0.78
C THR A 116 12.85 -10.80 -2.01
N ASN A 117 12.85 -10.00 -3.07
CA ASN A 117 13.70 -10.24 -4.23
C ASN A 117 15.14 -9.87 -3.88
N ASN A 118 16.06 -10.80 -4.13
CA ASN A 118 17.48 -10.57 -4.03
C ASN A 118 18.15 -10.91 -5.37
N PRO A 119 19.42 -10.50 -5.60
CA PRO A 119 20.07 -10.72 -6.89
C PRO A 119 20.15 -12.18 -7.36
N LYS A 120 20.02 -13.15 -6.45
CA LYS A 120 20.05 -14.59 -6.75
C LYS A 120 18.66 -15.18 -6.97
N THR A 121 17.61 -14.49 -6.53
CA THR A 121 16.23 -14.93 -6.74
C THR A 121 15.35 -13.71 -6.97
N VAL A 122 15.03 -13.50 -8.25
CA VAL A 122 14.19 -12.39 -8.69
C VAL A 122 12.91 -12.95 -9.27
N VAL A 123 11.84 -12.90 -8.48
CA VAL A 123 10.47 -13.15 -8.94
C VAL A 123 9.98 -11.87 -9.62
N GLY A 124 9.50 -11.97 -10.87
CA GLY A 124 9.07 -10.82 -11.67
C GLY A 124 10.16 -10.14 -12.53
N GLY A 125 11.37 -10.71 -12.56
CA GLY A 125 12.47 -10.27 -13.44
C GLY A 125 13.25 -9.03 -12.95
N ASN A 126 14.32 -8.68 -13.65
CA ASN A 126 15.35 -7.72 -13.19
C ASN A 126 14.82 -6.32 -12.80
N GLN A 127 13.68 -5.90 -13.34
CA GLN A 127 13.07 -4.60 -13.05
C GLN A 127 12.54 -4.44 -11.60
N VAL A 128 12.42 -5.55 -10.88
CA VAL A 128 12.02 -5.61 -9.46
C VAL A 128 13.10 -6.27 -8.59
N ALA A 129 14.35 -6.29 -9.06
CA ALA A 129 15.47 -6.74 -8.26
C ALA A 129 15.68 -5.83 -7.03
N GLY A 130 15.76 -6.42 -5.84
CA GLY A 130 15.88 -5.69 -4.58
C GLY A 130 14.59 -5.00 -4.12
N TYR A 131 13.43 -5.40 -4.65
CA TYR A 131 12.11 -5.05 -4.12
C TYR A 131 11.64 -6.15 -3.17
N ASP A 132 10.87 -5.77 -2.17
CA ASP A 132 10.00 -6.71 -1.46
C ASP A 132 8.71 -6.90 -2.26
N PHE A 133 7.96 -7.95 -1.96
CA PHE A 133 6.68 -8.20 -2.61
C PHE A 133 5.68 -8.86 -1.68
N ILE A 134 4.42 -8.65 -2.02
CA ILE A 134 3.30 -9.47 -1.56
C ILE A 134 2.62 -10.10 -2.76
N THR A 135 2.07 -11.30 -2.58
CA THR A 135 1.40 -12.04 -3.66
C THR A 135 0.33 -12.98 -3.12
N ALA A 136 -0.76 -13.12 -3.89
CA ALA A 136 -1.73 -14.17 -3.72
C ALA A 136 -1.37 -15.35 -4.65
N ASN A 137 -0.85 -16.44 -4.08
CA ASN A 137 -0.50 -17.69 -4.78
C ASN A 137 0.53 -17.61 -5.93
N GLY A 138 1.09 -16.44 -6.25
CA GLY A 138 2.23 -16.33 -7.18
C GLY A 138 1.86 -16.17 -8.65
N ASP A 139 0.61 -15.87 -8.98
CA ASP A 139 0.20 -15.52 -10.34
C ASP A 139 0.76 -14.14 -10.75
N ALA A 140 1.07 -13.93 -12.03
CA ALA A 140 1.75 -12.70 -12.48
C ALA A 140 1.00 -11.39 -12.09
N GLU A 141 -0.33 -11.40 -12.15
CA GLU A 141 -1.21 -10.29 -11.75
C GLU A 141 -1.26 -10.08 -10.23
N SER A 142 -0.92 -11.10 -9.45
CA SER A 142 -1.09 -11.08 -8.00
C SER A 142 0.04 -10.37 -7.26
N TYR A 143 1.15 -10.07 -7.94
CA TYR A 143 2.32 -9.46 -7.30
C TYR A 143 2.17 -7.96 -7.17
N ILE A 144 2.38 -7.47 -5.96
CA ILE A 144 2.64 -6.07 -5.68
C ILE A 144 4.05 -5.98 -5.12
N TYR A 145 4.97 -5.47 -5.95
CA TYR A 145 6.35 -5.21 -5.59
C TYR A 145 6.46 -3.83 -4.97
N TYR A 146 7.29 -3.67 -3.94
CA TYR A 146 7.52 -2.36 -3.31
C TYR A 146 8.96 -2.22 -2.80
N LYS A 147 9.42 -0.97 -2.76
CA LYS A 147 10.74 -0.61 -2.25
C LYS A 147 10.72 0.77 -1.63
N LYS A 148 11.23 0.90 -0.41
CA LYS A 148 11.49 2.19 0.25
C LYS A 148 12.88 2.69 -0.14
N ASN A 149 12.96 3.91 -0.67
CA ASN A 149 14.20 4.62 -0.96
C ASN A 149 14.14 6.00 -0.29
N GLY A 150 14.77 6.12 0.89
CA GLY A 150 14.62 7.34 1.70
C GLY A 150 13.15 7.56 2.08
N ASP A 151 12.62 8.74 1.78
CA ASP A 151 11.24 9.14 2.14
C ASP A 151 10.20 8.73 1.08
N MET A 152 10.61 8.01 0.04
CA MET A 152 9.71 7.57 -1.03
C MET A 152 9.55 6.06 -1.03
N VAL A 153 8.35 5.60 -1.37
CA VAL A 153 8.03 4.19 -1.61
C VAL A 153 7.58 4.06 -3.05
N THR A 154 8.31 3.25 -3.82
CA THR A 154 7.94 2.89 -5.19
C THR A 154 7.30 1.53 -5.18
N MET A 155 6.11 1.43 -5.76
CA MET A 155 5.40 0.17 -5.99
C MET A 155 5.28 -0.13 -7.49
N LYS A 156 5.22 -1.42 -7.80
CA LYS A 156 5.03 -1.95 -9.16
C LYS A 156 4.08 -3.15 -9.12
N TRP A 157 3.22 -3.25 -10.13
CA TRP A 157 2.26 -4.34 -10.27
C TRP A 157 1.88 -4.51 -11.74
N VAL A 158 1.26 -5.63 -12.09
CA VAL A 158 0.68 -5.85 -13.42
C VAL A 158 -0.83 -5.69 -13.30
N ASP A 159 -1.41 -4.78 -14.06
CA ASP A 159 -2.86 -4.51 -14.05
C ASP A 159 -3.61 -5.47 -15.00
N ASN A 160 -2.99 -5.77 -16.14
CA ASN A 160 -3.49 -6.72 -17.13
C ASN A 160 -2.31 -7.57 -17.66
N PRO A 161 -2.34 -8.91 -17.53
CA PRO A 161 -1.23 -9.78 -17.87
C PRO A 161 -1.09 -9.94 -19.38
N ALA A 162 -2.15 -9.66 -20.15
CA ALA A 162 -2.11 -9.65 -21.60
C ALA A 162 -1.15 -8.58 -22.14
N ASP A 163 -1.01 -7.47 -21.41
CA ASP A 163 -0.16 -6.35 -21.83
C ASP A 163 1.28 -6.51 -21.34
N ALA A 164 1.53 -7.41 -20.37
CA ALA A 164 2.81 -7.68 -19.71
C ALA A 164 3.56 -6.44 -19.17
N GLU A 165 2.93 -5.27 -19.18
CA GLU A 165 3.50 -4.02 -18.73
C GLU A 165 3.30 -3.87 -17.21
N MET A 166 4.42 -3.71 -16.48
CA MET A 166 4.34 -3.32 -15.08
C MET A 166 4.00 -1.84 -14.96
N LYS A 167 2.89 -1.55 -14.28
CA LYS A 167 2.60 -0.21 -13.78
C LYS A 167 3.54 0.12 -12.63
N SER A 168 3.77 1.41 -12.42
CA SER A 168 4.56 1.89 -11.30
C SER A 168 3.97 3.17 -10.73
N GLN A 169 3.96 3.24 -9.40
CA GLN A 169 3.56 4.42 -8.66
C GLN A 169 4.59 4.68 -7.58
N THR A 170 4.89 5.96 -7.35
CA THR A 170 5.78 6.37 -6.26
C THR A 170 5.06 7.38 -5.39
N ILE A 171 5.08 7.14 -4.08
CA ILE A 171 4.41 7.95 -3.06
C ILE A 171 5.37 8.23 -1.91
N SER A 172 5.09 9.27 -1.12
CA SER A 172 5.87 9.49 0.08
C SER A 172 5.53 8.46 1.15
N TYR A 173 6.55 8.04 1.90
CA TYR A 173 6.41 7.15 3.04
C TYR A 173 5.54 7.78 4.13
N GLN A 174 5.69 9.08 4.36
CA GLN A 174 4.83 9.85 5.28
C GLN A 174 3.35 9.78 4.91
N ARG A 175 3.02 9.78 3.61
CA ARG A 175 1.62 9.62 3.18
C ARG A 175 1.08 8.24 3.56
N LEU A 176 1.84 7.17 3.32
CA LEU A 176 1.43 5.83 3.74
C LEU A 176 1.20 5.74 5.24
N LEU A 177 2.10 6.33 6.04
CA LEU A 177 1.96 6.35 7.49
C LEU A 177 0.73 7.14 7.95
N ASN A 178 0.46 8.29 7.33
CA ASN A 178 -0.72 9.10 7.65
C ASN A 178 -2.02 8.39 7.27
N ASP A 179 -2.04 7.75 6.09
CA ASP A 179 -3.24 7.11 5.56
C ASP A 179 -3.55 5.79 6.28
N TYR A 180 -2.53 5.04 6.72
CA TYR A 180 -2.69 3.65 7.20
C TYR A 180 -1.99 3.28 8.52
N TYR A 181 -1.25 4.18 9.17
CA TYR A 181 -0.45 3.84 10.36
C TYR A 181 -0.38 4.96 11.41
N GLN A 182 -1.33 5.90 11.40
CA GLN A 182 -1.34 7.06 12.28
C GLN A 182 -1.93 6.73 13.66
N SER A 183 -3.15 6.19 13.67
CA SER A 183 -3.89 5.86 14.89
C SER A 183 -3.48 4.50 15.47
N GLN A 184 -3.82 4.26 16.75
CA GLN A 184 -3.55 2.96 17.37
C GLN A 184 -4.32 1.83 16.68
N ASP A 185 -5.56 2.07 16.25
CA ASP A 185 -6.37 1.07 15.55
C ASP A 185 -5.77 0.70 14.19
N GLN A 186 -5.29 1.71 13.43
CA GLN A 186 -4.57 1.50 12.18
C GLN A 186 -3.29 0.68 12.38
N LYS A 187 -2.51 1.00 13.42
CA LYS A 187 -1.31 0.24 13.78
C LYS A 187 -1.66 -1.20 14.13
N ASN A 188 -2.70 -1.41 14.93
CA ASN A 188 -3.16 -2.75 15.31
C ASN A 188 -3.59 -3.55 14.08
N GLU A 189 -4.33 -2.93 13.16
CA GLU A 189 -4.78 -3.56 11.92
C GLU A 189 -3.61 -3.95 11.02
N VAL A 190 -2.70 -3.01 10.73
CA VAL A 190 -1.51 -3.29 9.91
C VAL A 190 -0.62 -4.36 10.56
N ASN A 191 -0.42 -4.31 11.88
CA ASN A 191 0.40 -5.28 12.60
C ASN A 191 -0.23 -6.67 12.57
N ASN A 192 -1.53 -6.76 12.84
CA ASN A 192 -2.27 -8.01 12.78
C ASN A 192 -2.21 -8.63 11.38
N ASP A 193 -2.41 -7.84 10.35
CA ASP A 193 -2.43 -8.34 8.98
C ASP A 193 -1.04 -8.72 8.47
N ALA A 194 -0.03 -7.90 8.76
CA ALA A 194 1.37 -8.21 8.44
C ALA A 194 1.83 -9.52 9.09
N SER A 195 1.35 -9.82 10.31
CA SER A 195 1.70 -11.06 11.02
C SER A 195 1.10 -12.32 10.39
N GLN A 196 0.05 -12.19 9.57
CA GLN A 196 -0.61 -13.31 8.90
C GLN A 196 0.03 -13.66 7.55
N LEU A 197 0.94 -12.81 7.04
CA LEU A 197 1.63 -13.05 5.78
C LEU A 197 2.56 -14.26 5.89
N LYS A 198 2.36 -15.24 5.01
CA LYS A 198 3.23 -16.42 4.93
C LYS A 198 4.54 -16.07 4.25
N ASN A 199 5.63 -16.71 4.66
CA ASN A 199 6.92 -16.52 4.00
C ASN A 199 6.95 -17.25 2.65
N TRP A 200 7.13 -16.50 1.56
CA TRP A 200 7.14 -17.02 0.18
C TRP A 200 8.24 -18.07 -0.04
N ALA A 201 9.46 -17.82 0.43
CA ALA A 201 10.59 -18.73 0.22
C ALA A 201 10.37 -20.08 0.94
N THR A 202 9.74 -20.06 2.11
CA THR A 202 9.39 -21.29 2.83
C THR A 202 8.32 -22.10 2.10
N ALA A 203 7.33 -21.41 1.52
CA ALA A 203 6.23 -22.06 0.80
C ALA A 203 6.62 -22.55 -0.60
N ASN A 204 7.69 -22.01 -1.20
CA ASN A 204 8.07 -22.25 -2.59
C ASN A 204 9.54 -22.66 -2.74
N GLN A 205 10.05 -23.54 -1.86
CA GLN A 205 11.46 -23.94 -1.86
C GLN A 205 11.97 -24.45 -3.22
N ASP A 206 11.11 -25.13 -3.99
CA ASP A 206 11.47 -25.71 -5.30
C ASP A 206 11.82 -24.64 -6.36
N LEU A 207 11.18 -23.46 -6.29
CA LEU A 207 11.50 -22.32 -7.16
C LEU A 207 12.85 -21.66 -6.83
N TYR A 208 13.34 -21.86 -5.61
CA TYR A 208 14.64 -21.35 -5.15
C TYR A 208 15.78 -22.35 -5.39
N GLN A 209 15.52 -23.66 -5.31
CA GLN A 209 16.54 -24.71 -5.53
C GLN A 209 16.90 -24.93 -7.00
N SER A 210 16.01 -24.56 -7.94
CA SER A 210 16.25 -24.71 -9.39
C SER A 210 17.11 -23.60 -10.00
N GLN A 211 17.50 -22.59 -9.22
CA GLN A 211 18.29 -21.43 -9.69
C GLN A 211 19.72 -21.37 -9.13
N SER A 212 20.17 -22.41 -8.40
CA SER A 212 21.53 -22.53 -7.84
C SER A 212 22.44 -23.46 -8.63
#